data_AF-A0A679FQF1-F1
#
_entry.id   AF-A0A679FQF1-F1
#
_cell.length_a   1.000
_cell.length_b   1.000
_cell.length_c   1.000
_cell.angle_alpha   90.00
_cell.angle_beta   90.00
_cell.angle_gamma   90.00
#
_symmetry.space_group_name_H-M   'P 1'
#
loop_
_entity.id
_entity.type
_entity.pdbx_description
1 polymer ?
#
loop_
_entity_poly.entity_id
_entity_poly.type
_entity_poly.pdbx_seq_one_letter_code
_entity_poly.pdbx_strand_id
1 'polypeptide(L)'
;MVYIQRPDHLLVAVVFDKYSKWHIKTLIGTYGEFLPGVDLSNRSQKERVFIDTDSHLIICLNNCVKRKSDLHKVLDSIRIRGYNMNIYQVLKDAHYALEFYTKTDVYNQPVYKGPSSVKRDAIMIKHYISARLNDIGLYHDYMKCDVPPIELGNYLRSVVRMTERG
;
A
#
# COMPACT_ATOMS: atom_id res chain seq x y z
N MET A 1 0.08 30.61 -15.89
CA MET A 1 -0.87 29.72 -15.19
C MET A 1 -0.13 29.11 -14.01
N VAL A 2 -0.48 29.50 -12.78
CA VAL A 2 0.21 29.00 -11.57
C VAL A 2 -0.31 27.58 -11.32
N TYR A 3 0.48 26.57 -11.71
CA TYR A 3 0.23 25.21 -11.28
C TYR A 3 0.52 25.15 -9.79
N ILE A 4 -0.52 25.23 -8.96
CA ILE A 4 -0.43 24.80 -7.56
C ILE A 4 -0.07 23.32 -7.64
N GLN A 5 1.22 22.99 -7.44
CA GLN A 5 1.67 21.61 -7.31
C GLN A 5 0.89 20.99 -6.15
N ARG A 6 -0.13 20.19 -6.47
CA ARG A 6 -0.80 19.37 -5.46
C ARG A 6 0.28 18.48 -4.83
N PRO A 7 0.41 18.43 -3.50
CA PRO A 7 1.38 17.56 -2.87
C PRO A 7 1.03 16.12 -3.22
N ASP A 8 1.84 15.49 -4.07
CA ASP A 8 1.67 14.09 -4.37
C ASP A 8 2.36 13.27 -3.28
N HIS A 9 1.59 12.38 -2.66
CA HIS A 9 2.01 11.55 -1.54
C HIS A 9 1.99 10.09 -1.97
N LEU A 10 2.75 9.24 -1.29
CA LEU A 10 2.73 7.81 -1.57
C LEU A 10 1.48 7.15 -0.97
N LEU A 11 0.75 6.42 -1.78
CA LEU A 11 -0.30 5.50 -1.38
C LEU A 11 0.27 4.07 -1.32
N VAL A 12 0.05 3.41 -0.19
CA VAL A 12 0.20 1.95 -0.06
C VAL A 12 -1.13 1.44 0.44
N ALA A 13 -1.85 0.66 -0.36
CA ALA A 13 -3.19 0.21 -0.02
C ALA A 13 -3.47 -1.22 -0.49
N VAL A 14 -4.40 -1.90 0.16
CA VAL A 14 -4.97 -3.16 -0.34
C VAL A 14 -6.41 -2.94 -0.75
N VAL A 15 -6.83 -3.65 -1.79
CA VAL A 15 -8.17 -3.59 -2.35
C VAL A 15 -8.83 -4.95 -2.19
N PHE A 16 -10.02 -4.94 -1.60
CA PHE A 16 -10.89 -6.09 -1.49
C PHE A 16 -12.10 -5.91 -2.38
N ASP A 17 -12.53 -7.01 -3.00
CA ASP A 17 -13.84 -7.08 -3.62
C ASP A 17 -14.92 -7.28 -2.55
N LYS A 18 -15.98 -6.48 -2.59
CA LYS A 18 -17.03 -6.51 -1.55
C LYS A 18 -17.94 -7.72 -1.65
N TYR A 19 -18.10 -8.30 -2.84
CA TYR A 19 -18.97 -9.44 -3.06
C TYR A 19 -18.32 -10.73 -2.59
N SER A 20 -17.14 -11.01 -3.12
CA SER A 20 -16.36 -12.22 -2.86
C SER A 20 -15.55 -12.16 -1.56
N LYS A 21 -15.37 -10.95 -0.99
CA LYS A 21 -14.60 -10.68 0.24
C LYS A 21 -13.11 -11.03 0.16
N TRP A 22 -12.59 -11.29 -1.03
CA TRP A 22 -11.17 -11.59 -1.24
C TRP A 22 -10.35 -10.32 -1.48
N HIS A 23 -9.11 -10.35 -1.00
CA HIS A 23 -8.09 -9.44 -1.47
C HIS A 23 -7.91 -9.64 -2.99
N ILE A 24 -7.88 -8.56 -3.76
CA ILE A 24 -7.72 -8.61 -5.23
C ILE A 24 -6.44 -7.94 -5.72
N LYS A 25 -5.93 -6.91 -5.04
CA LYS A 25 -4.67 -6.23 -5.40
C LYS A 25 -4.14 -5.34 -4.29
N THR A 26 -2.81 -5.15 -4.30
CA THR A 26 -2.09 -4.15 -3.52
C THR A 26 -1.67 -2.99 -4.43
N LEU A 27 -1.97 -1.76 -4.05
CA LEU A 27 -1.61 -0.53 -4.75
C LEU A 27 -0.40 0.11 -4.08
N ILE A 28 0.65 0.42 -4.87
CA ILE A 28 1.88 1.08 -4.40
C ILE A 28 2.31 2.09 -5.46
N GLY A 29 2.04 3.35 -5.20
CA GLY A 29 2.29 4.45 -6.13
C GLY A 29 1.68 5.72 -5.60
N THR A 30 1.38 6.69 -6.44
CA THR A 30 0.95 7.99 -5.93
C THR A 30 -0.56 8.07 -5.74
N TYR A 31 -1.02 8.92 -4.81
CA TYR A 31 -2.45 9.17 -4.64
C TYR A 31 -3.07 9.75 -5.92
N GLY A 32 -2.34 10.58 -6.66
CA GLY A 32 -2.80 11.10 -7.95
C GLY A 32 -3.09 10.01 -8.99
N GLU A 33 -2.33 8.91 -8.95
CA GLU A 33 -2.50 7.77 -9.85
C GLU A 33 -3.74 6.92 -9.51
N PHE A 34 -3.91 6.57 -8.23
CA PHE A 34 -4.90 5.57 -7.82
C PHE A 34 -6.17 6.15 -7.21
N LEU A 35 -6.08 7.31 -6.55
CA LEU A 35 -7.17 7.94 -5.81
C LEU A 35 -7.17 9.47 -6.04
N PRO A 36 -7.28 9.94 -7.30
CA PRO A 36 -7.16 11.37 -7.64
C PRO A 36 -8.25 12.26 -6.99
N GLY A 37 -9.35 11.65 -6.54
CA GLY A 37 -10.43 12.33 -5.83
C GLY A 37 -10.16 12.58 -4.34
N VAL A 38 -9.07 12.05 -3.76
CA VAL A 38 -8.71 12.28 -2.36
C VAL A 38 -7.98 13.60 -2.23
N ASP A 39 -8.54 14.52 -1.45
CA ASP A 39 -7.89 15.78 -1.13
C ASP A 39 -6.84 15.58 -0.03
N LEU A 40 -5.56 15.58 -0.45
CA LEU A 40 -4.43 15.42 0.45
C LEU A 40 -4.11 16.65 1.31
N SER A 41 -4.69 17.82 1.00
CA SER A 41 -4.62 18.97 1.90
C SER A 41 -5.57 18.82 3.09
N ASN A 42 -6.63 18.02 2.93
CA ASN A 42 -7.56 17.69 3.99
C ASN A 42 -7.03 16.51 4.82
N ARG A 43 -6.63 16.81 6.07
CA ARG A 43 -6.12 15.82 7.02
C ARG A 43 -7.06 14.62 7.22
N SER A 44 -8.37 14.86 7.31
CA SER A 44 -9.36 13.79 7.51
C SER A 44 -9.43 12.82 6.33
N GLN A 45 -9.19 13.30 5.11
CA GLN A 45 -9.15 12.46 3.92
C GLN A 45 -7.79 11.77 3.78
N LYS A 46 -6.70 12.50 4.04
CA LYS A 46 -5.33 11.97 4.00
C LYS A 46 -5.08 10.85 5.02
N GLU A 47 -5.60 10.97 6.23
CA GLU A 47 -5.42 10.00 7.32
C GLU A 47 -6.47 8.89 7.31
N ARG A 48 -7.36 8.86 6.32
CA ARG A 48 -8.42 7.85 6.21
C ARG A 48 -7.80 6.45 6.05
N VAL A 49 -8.32 5.49 6.81
CA VAL A 49 -7.88 4.10 6.79
C VAL A 49 -8.71 3.27 5.81
N PHE A 50 -10.01 3.50 5.77
CA PHE A 50 -10.95 2.78 4.89
C PHE A 50 -11.54 3.73 3.86
N ILE A 51 -11.43 3.37 2.60
CA ILE A 51 -12.12 4.04 1.50
C ILE A 51 -13.07 3.01 0.89
N ASP A 52 -14.35 3.34 0.93
CA ASP A 52 -15.42 2.46 0.52
C ASP A 52 -15.96 2.95 -0.82
N THR A 53 -16.02 2.06 -1.80
CA THR A 53 -16.63 2.30 -3.12
C THR A 53 -17.75 1.29 -3.33
N ASP A 54 -18.56 1.45 -4.39
CA ASP A 54 -19.71 0.57 -4.64
C ASP A 54 -19.32 -0.92 -4.64
N SER A 55 -18.21 -1.27 -5.29
CA SER A 55 -17.74 -2.65 -5.45
C SER A 55 -16.54 -3.04 -4.59
N HIS A 56 -15.82 -2.07 -4.02
CA HIS A 56 -14.54 -2.36 -3.34
C HIS A 56 -14.44 -1.75 -1.95
N LEU A 57 -13.68 -2.43 -1.10
CA LEU A 57 -13.14 -1.86 0.14
C LEU A 57 -11.65 -1.67 -0.03
N ILE A 58 -11.19 -0.43 0.05
CA ILE A 58 -9.78 -0.07 -0.01
C ILE A 58 -9.30 0.23 1.41
N ILE A 59 -8.19 -0.38 1.80
CA ILE A 59 -7.54 -0.14 3.09
C ILE A 59 -6.19 0.53 2.83
N CYS A 60 -6.04 1.78 3.27
CA CYS A 60 -4.80 2.54 3.18
C CYS A 60 -3.80 2.04 4.22
N LEU A 61 -2.96 1.06 3.83
CA LEU A 61 -1.92 0.47 4.68
C LEU A 61 -0.98 1.54 5.24
N ASN A 62 -0.60 2.53 4.44
CA ASN A 62 0.27 3.64 4.87
C ASN A 62 -0.25 4.36 6.14
N ASN A 63 -1.56 4.30 6.41
CA ASN A 63 -2.17 4.89 7.60
C ASN A 63 -2.29 3.91 8.78
N CYS A 64 -2.46 2.60 8.55
CA CYS A 64 -2.63 1.63 9.64
C CYS A 64 -1.33 0.99 10.12
N VAL A 65 -0.27 0.93 9.30
CA VAL A 65 1.00 0.31 9.70
C VAL A 65 1.81 1.16 10.69
N LYS A 66 1.47 2.45 10.85
CA LYS A 66 2.16 3.41 11.73
C LYS A 66 2.28 2.87 13.16
N ARG A 67 1.21 2.28 13.71
CA ARG A 67 1.17 1.73 15.07
C ARG A 67 0.67 0.29 15.05
N LYS A 68 1.24 -0.56 15.91
CA LYS A 68 0.82 -1.96 16.06
C LYS A 68 -0.67 -2.09 16.41
N SER A 69 -1.16 -1.26 17.32
CA SER A 69 -2.57 -1.23 17.73
C SER A 69 -3.52 -0.85 16.59
N ASP A 70 -3.12 0.08 15.72
CA ASP A 70 -3.94 0.51 14.59
C ASP A 70 -4.04 -0.60 13.54
N LEU A 71 -2.92 -1.27 13.24
CA LEU A 71 -2.92 -2.43 12.36
C LEU A 71 -3.80 -3.55 12.91
N HIS A 72 -3.66 -3.92 14.19
CA HIS A 72 -4.51 -4.95 14.80
C HIS A 72 -6.00 -4.61 14.72
N LYS A 73 -6.41 -3.37 15.04
CA LYS A 73 -7.81 -2.94 14.92
C LYS A 73 -8.34 -3.12 13.49
N VAL A 74 -7.51 -2.80 12.50
CA VAL A 74 -7.88 -2.99 11.09
C VAL A 74 -8.01 -4.47 10.75
N LEU A 75 -7.04 -5.30 11.17
CA LEU A 75 -7.05 -6.76 10.95
C LEU A 75 -8.25 -7.44 11.61
N ASP A 76 -8.59 -7.05 12.84
CA ASP A 76 -9.80 -7.52 13.51
C ASP A 76 -11.06 -7.09 12.75
N SER A 77 -11.10 -5.84 12.28
CA SER A 77 -12.24 -5.33 11.50
C SER A 77 -12.44 -6.07 10.17
N ILE A 78 -11.38 -6.42 9.44
CA ILE A 78 -11.52 -7.22 8.22
C ILE A 78 -11.96 -8.64 8.52
N ARG A 79 -11.41 -9.26 9.58
CA ARG A 79 -11.81 -10.61 10.00
C ARG A 79 -13.28 -10.67 10.38
N ILE A 80 -13.77 -9.73 11.19
CA ILE A 80 -15.19 -9.65 11.61
C ILE A 80 -16.12 -9.46 10.41
N ARG A 81 -15.68 -8.69 9.40
CA ARG A 81 -16.44 -8.46 8.17
C ARG A 81 -16.30 -9.59 7.13
N GLY A 82 -15.57 -10.66 7.45
CA GLY A 82 -15.36 -11.82 6.59
C GLY A 82 -14.38 -11.61 5.43
N TYR A 83 -13.56 -10.56 5.46
CA TYR A 83 -12.52 -10.33 4.45
C TYR A 83 -11.26 -11.13 4.76
N ASN A 84 -10.71 -11.78 3.74
CA ASN A 84 -9.56 -12.67 3.87
C ASN A 84 -8.33 -12.14 3.11
N MET A 85 -7.19 -12.04 3.81
CA MET A 85 -5.90 -11.65 3.23
C MET A 85 -4.73 -12.30 3.97
N ASN A 86 -3.69 -12.70 3.25
CA ASN A 86 -2.40 -13.00 3.86
C ASN A 86 -1.65 -11.69 4.15
N ILE A 87 -1.86 -11.12 5.34
CA ILE A 87 -1.25 -9.83 5.71
C ILE A 87 0.27 -9.89 5.74
N TYR A 88 0.86 -10.99 6.19
CA TYR A 88 2.31 -11.14 6.23
C TYR A 88 2.90 -11.01 4.83
N GLN A 89 2.35 -11.74 3.86
CA GLN A 89 2.80 -11.68 2.47
C GLN A 89 2.58 -10.29 1.87
N VAL A 90 1.42 -9.66 2.10
CA VAL A 90 1.13 -8.31 1.63
C VAL A 90 2.16 -7.30 2.15
N LEU A 91 2.49 -7.35 3.45
CA LEU A 91 3.48 -6.45 4.04
C LEU A 91 4.89 -6.73 3.50
N LYS A 92 5.23 -8.00 3.32
CA LYS A 92 6.53 -8.41 2.74
C LYS A 92 6.68 -7.90 1.31
N ASP A 93 5.67 -8.09 0.48
CA ASP A 93 5.66 -7.62 -0.91
C ASP A 93 5.69 -6.10 -1.00
N ALA A 94 4.93 -5.42 -0.13
CA ALA A 94 4.97 -3.96 -0.05
C ALA A 94 6.34 -3.45 0.37
N HIS A 95 7.00 -4.11 1.33
CA HIS A 95 8.36 -3.76 1.73
C HIS A 95 9.36 -3.84 0.57
N TYR A 96 9.29 -4.90 -0.24
CA TYR A 96 10.14 -5.04 -1.43
C TYR A 96 9.82 -4.01 -2.52
N ALA A 97 8.54 -3.74 -2.78
CA ALA A 97 8.15 -2.73 -3.76
C ALA A 97 8.60 -1.32 -3.35
N LEU A 98 8.62 -1.01 -2.05
CA LEU A 98 9.11 0.26 -1.52
C LEU A 98 10.62 0.46 -1.72
N GLU A 99 11.38 -0.59 -2.04
CA GLU A 99 12.81 -0.44 -2.36
C GLU A 99 13.04 0.41 -3.59
N PHE A 100 12.19 0.31 -4.61
CA PHE A 100 12.28 1.14 -5.81
C PHE A 100 12.31 2.64 -5.48
N TYR A 101 11.49 3.06 -4.52
CA TYR A 101 11.37 4.47 -4.11
C TYR A 101 12.51 4.95 -3.20
N THR A 102 13.27 4.02 -2.62
CA THR A 102 14.29 4.32 -1.59
C THR A 102 15.72 4.04 -2.05
N LYS A 103 15.90 3.21 -3.07
CA LYS A 103 17.20 2.77 -3.58
C LYS A 103 17.92 3.86 -4.38
N THR A 104 19.24 3.82 -4.31
CA THR A 104 20.15 4.56 -5.19
C THR A 104 20.78 3.63 -6.22
N ASP A 105 21.09 4.17 -7.39
CA ASP A 105 21.82 3.45 -8.43
C ASP A 105 23.32 3.34 -8.10
N VAL A 106 24.08 2.75 -9.03
CA VAL A 106 25.54 2.56 -8.90
C VAL A 106 26.32 3.88 -8.83
N TYR A 107 25.70 5.00 -9.23
CA TYR A 107 26.28 6.34 -9.19
C TYR A 107 25.77 7.16 -8.00
N ASN A 108 25.15 6.49 -7.02
CA ASN A 108 24.55 7.09 -5.83
C ASN A 108 23.41 8.09 -6.14
N GLN A 109 22.79 7.99 -7.31
CA GLN A 109 21.64 8.79 -7.69
C GLN A 109 20.34 8.08 -7.30
N PRO A 110 19.28 8.79 -6.89
CA PRO A 110 17.99 8.16 -6.60
C PRO A 110 17.42 7.45 -7.83
N VAL A 111 17.05 6.17 -7.68
CA VAL A 111 16.39 5.40 -8.76
C VAL A 111 15.03 6.02 -9.09
N TYR A 112 14.25 6.36 -8.05
CA TYR A 112 13.01 7.11 -8.21
C TYR A 112 13.30 8.61 -8.38
N LYS A 113 12.88 9.16 -9.53
CA LYS A 113 13.08 10.57 -9.91
C LYS A 113 11.86 11.48 -9.66
N GLY A 114 10.81 10.97 -9.02
CA GLY A 114 9.59 11.73 -8.75
C GLY A 114 9.69 12.65 -7.52
N PRO A 115 8.55 13.15 -7.01
CA PRO A 115 8.52 14.11 -5.91
C PRO A 115 9.23 13.62 -4.65
N SER A 116 9.94 14.54 -3.98
CA SER A 116 10.67 14.24 -2.74
C SER A 116 9.74 13.84 -1.58
N SER A 117 8.47 14.29 -1.61
CA SER A 117 7.41 13.86 -0.69
C SER A 117 7.15 12.36 -0.78
N VAL A 118 7.01 11.82 -2.00
CA VAL A 118 6.79 10.38 -2.24
C VAL A 118 7.96 9.56 -1.71
N LYS A 119 9.20 10.01 -1.95
CA LYS A 119 10.40 9.36 -1.41
C LYS A 119 10.41 9.35 0.12
N ARG A 120 10.08 10.47 0.76
CA ARG A 120 10.02 10.57 2.23
C ARG A 120 8.96 9.64 2.80
N ASP A 121 7.78 9.61 2.20
CA ASP A 121 6.69 8.71 2.59
C ASP A 121 7.12 7.25 2.44
N ALA A 122 7.77 6.89 1.33
CA ALA A 122 8.26 5.54 1.09
C ALA A 122 9.23 5.06 2.18
N ILE A 123 10.19 5.92 2.58
CA ILE A 123 11.14 5.61 3.68
C ILE A 123 10.38 5.36 4.98
N MET A 124 9.46 6.26 5.34
CA MET A 124 8.68 6.14 6.58
C MET A 124 7.79 4.88 6.58
N ILE A 125 7.05 4.65 5.51
CA ILE A 125 6.15 3.51 5.38
C ILE A 125 6.95 2.21 5.39
N LYS A 126 8.08 2.14 4.68
CA LYS A 126 8.96 0.97 4.67
C LYS A 126 9.43 0.66 6.10
N HIS A 127 9.90 1.67 6.84
CA HIS A 127 10.32 1.51 8.23
C HIS A 127 9.18 0.95 9.12
N TYR A 128 7.97 1.49 9.00
CA TYR A 128 6.81 0.99 9.74
C TYR A 128 6.47 -0.45 9.35
N ILE A 129 6.47 -0.78 8.06
CA ILE A 129 6.22 -2.15 7.58
C ILE A 129 7.27 -3.12 8.13
N SER A 130 8.56 -2.78 8.11
CA SER A 130 9.62 -3.62 8.70
C SER A 130 9.36 -3.90 10.18
N ALA A 131 8.97 -2.87 10.95
CA ALA A 131 8.62 -3.04 12.35
C ALA A 131 7.41 -3.98 12.54
N ARG A 132 6.38 -3.89 11.69
CA ARG A 132 5.20 -4.76 11.76
C ARG A 132 5.49 -6.19 11.28
N LEU A 133 6.36 -6.38 10.30
CA LEU A 133 6.80 -7.72 9.90
C LEU A 133 7.53 -8.43 11.03
N ASN A 134 8.39 -7.71 11.78
CA ASN A 134 9.03 -8.25 12.97
C ASN A 134 8.01 -8.57 14.08
N ASP A 135 7.00 -7.71 14.28
CA ASP A 135 5.92 -7.99 15.23
C ASP A 135 5.12 -9.24 14.83
N ILE A 136 4.71 -9.34 13.56
CA ILE A 136 3.87 -10.44 13.04
C ILE A 136 4.66 -11.74 12.96
N GLY A 137 5.97 -11.70 12.68
CA GLY A 137 6.85 -12.86 12.74
C GLY A 137 6.83 -13.59 14.09
N LEU A 138 6.47 -12.87 15.17
CA LEU A 138 6.30 -13.42 16.51
C LEU A 138 4.91 -14.04 16.77
N TYR A 139 3.91 -13.79 15.91
CA TYR A 139 2.54 -14.30 16.04
C TYR A 139 2.15 -15.16 14.83
N HIS A 140 2.24 -16.49 14.99
CA HIS A 140 1.92 -17.47 13.94
C HIS A 140 0.47 -17.39 13.41
N ASP A 141 -0.46 -16.80 14.18
CA ASP A 141 -1.88 -16.73 13.81
C ASP A 141 -2.15 -15.88 12.55
N TYR A 142 -1.29 -14.90 12.26
CA TYR A 142 -1.40 -14.08 11.04
C TYR A 142 -0.73 -14.71 9.81
N MET A 143 0.02 -15.80 9.98
CA MET A 143 0.62 -16.56 8.88
C MET A 143 -0.34 -17.63 8.31
N LYS A 144 -1.37 -18.01 9.06
CA LYS A 144 -2.38 -18.98 8.65
C LYS A 144 -3.48 -18.31 7.81
N CYS A 145 -3.14 -17.97 6.58
CA CYS A 145 -4.15 -17.70 5.56
C CYS A 145 -4.00 -18.77 4.47
N ASP A 146 -5.03 -19.61 4.31
CA ASP A 146 -5.15 -20.59 3.22
C ASP A 146 -5.36 -19.92 1.83
N VAL A 147 -5.13 -18.61 1.76
CA VAL A 147 -5.27 -17.80 0.56
C VAL A 147 -3.93 -17.85 -0.18
N PRO A 148 -3.88 -18.41 -1.40
CA PRO A 148 -2.65 -18.40 -2.17
C PRO A 148 -2.18 -16.95 -2.36
N PRO A 149 -0.86 -16.69 -2.26
CA PRO A 149 -0.32 -15.36 -2.52
C PRO A 149 -0.76 -14.93 -3.92
N ILE A 150 -1.50 -13.82 -4.01
CA ILE A 150 -1.80 -13.20 -5.31
C ILE A 150 -0.44 -12.88 -5.93
N GLU A 151 -0.14 -13.50 -7.07
CA GLU A 151 1.11 -13.31 -7.78
C GLU A 151 1.29 -11.83 -8.13
N LEU A 152 1.98 -11.09 -7.26
CA LEU A 152 2.45 -9.72 -7.48
C LEU A 152 3.18 -9.62 -8.85
N GLY A 153 3.80 -10.72 -9.28
CA GLY A 153 4.47 -10.86 -10.57
C GLY A 153 3.58 -10.72 -11.80
N ASN A 154 2.29 -11.06 -11.74
CA ASN A 154 1.38 -10.87 -12.88
C ASN A 154 0.88 -9.43 -12.97
N TYR A 155 0.71 -8.76 -11.83
CA TYR A 155 0.38 -7.34 -11.80
C TYR A 155 1.55 -6.45 -12.25
N LEU A 156 2.78 -6.71 -11.77
CA LEU A 156 3.98 -5.99 -12.22
C LEU A 156 4.22 -6.14 -13.72
N ARG A 157 4.01 -7.33 -14.30
CA ARG A 157 4.07 -7.54 -15.76
C ARG A 157 2.99 -6.76 -16.52
N SER A 158 1.81 -6.58 -15.94
CA SER A 158 0.74 -5.78 -16.57
C SER A 158 1.07 -4.28 -16.61
N VAL A 159 1.69 -3.75 -15.55
CA VAL A 159 2.13 -2.35 -15.49
C VAL A 159 3.28 -2.08 -16.47
N VAL A 160 4.29 -2.96 -16.51
CA VAL A 160 5.43 -2.82 -17.44
C VAL A 160 4.99 -2.93 -18.90
N ARG A 161 4.09 -3.87 -19.24
CA ARG A 161 3.58 -4.02 -20.62
C ARG A 161 2.68 -2.87 -21.08
N MET A 162 2.04 -2.14 -20.16
CA MET A 162 1.28 -0.94 -20.50
C MET A 162 2.18 0.25 -20.81
N THR A 163 3.41 0.29 -20.30
CA THR A 163 4.42 1.31 -20.64
C THR A 163 5.21 1.06 -21.92
N GLU A 164 5.12 -0.13 -22.51
CA GLU A 164 5.82 -0.49 -23.76
C GLU A 164 4.94 -0.38 -25.03
N ARG A 165 3.72 0.13 -24.88
CA ARG A 165 2.82 0.45 -26.01
C ARG A 165 2.41 1.92 -25.96
N GLY A 166 3.36 2.79 -26.27
CA GLY A 166 3.17 4.23 -26.50
C GLY A 166 4.12 4.70 -27.59
#